data_AF-A0A1H3XNR8-F1
#
_entry.id   AF-A0A1H3XNR8-F1
#
_cell.length_a   1.000
_cell.length_b   1.000
_cell.length_c   1.000
_cell.angle_alpha   90.00
_cell.angle_beta   90.00
_cell.angle_gamma   90.00
#
_symmetry.space_group_name_H-M   'P 1'
#
loop_
_entity.id
_entity.type
_entity.pdbx_description
1 polymer ?
#
loop_
_entity_poly.entity_id
_entity_poly.type
_entity_poly.pdbx_seq_one_letter_code
_entity_poly.pdbx_strand_id
1 'polypeptide(L)'
;MKPLLAIGIIMKPLLAIGIILTTLAGSTNAENTTQLEPLYSAQFDDTYITIEVQSNGCTQPEDFTILASGKGGEDFSTLGIRRDQPDTCRAAARLIRLQLELPPALAALKEAYRLDNLFVSKSPFSDTANTGDTHDRPNQTDQH
;
A
#
# COMPACT_ATOMS: atom_id res chain seq x y z
N MET A 1 69.59 30.03 34.74
CA MET A 1 68.77 29.52 33.60
C MET A 1 67.99 28.29 34.07
N LYS A 2 66.84 28.05 33.44
CA LYS A 2 65.62 27.31 33.86
C LYS A 2 65.77 25.83 34.29
N PRO A 3 64.78 25.29 35.05
CA PRO A 3 64.69 23.91 35.53
C PRO A 3 63.91 22.98 34.57
N LEU A 4 64.12 21.66 34.63
CA LEU A 4 63.20 20.66 34.07
C LEU A 4 63.22 19.40 34.97
N LEU A 5 62.25 19.24 35.86
CA LEU A 5 60.89 18.69 35.70
C LEU A 5 60.86 17.15 35.85
N ALA A 6 60.36 16.72 37.01
CA ALA A 6 59.96 15.36 37.35
C ALA A 6 58.53 15.10 36.86
N ILE A 7 58.23 13.91 36.31
CA ILE A 7 56.86 13.35 36.26
C ILE A 7 56.96 11.83 36.39
N GLY A 8 56.60 11.32 37.57
CA GLY A 8 56.37 9.90 37.81
C GLY A 8 55.01 9.47 37.25
N ILE A 9 54.98 8.33 36.57
CA ILE A 9 53.76 7.71 36.04
C ILE A 9 53.38 6.57 37.00
N ILE A 10 52.37 6.80 37.84
CA ILE A 10 51.72 5.72 38.60
C ILE A 10 50.40 5.40 37.89
N MET A 11 50.44 4.37 37.06
CA MET A 11 49.31 3.83 36.31
C MET A 11 48.37 3.09 37.29
N LYS A 12 47.16 3.61 37.52
CA LYS A 12 46.11 2.90 38.27
C LYS A 12 45.19 2.16 37.29
N PRO A 13 44.86 0.88 37.52
CA PRO A 13 43.91 0.17 36.66
C PRO A 13 42.49 0.62 37.03
N LEU A 14 41.78 1.18 36.05
CA LEU A 14 40.36 1.50 36.17
C LEU A 14 39.55 0.20 36.08
N LEU A 15 38.83 -0.12 37.15
CA LEU A 15 37.86 -1.21 37.21
C LEU A 15 36.64 -0.85 36.34
N ALA A 16 36.48 -1.50 35.19
CA ALA A 16 35.32 -1.29 34.32
C ALA A 16 34.16 -2.20 34.76
N ILE A 17 33.05 -1.60 35.20
CA ILE A 17 31.79 -2.28 35.49
C ILE A 17 31.04 -2.45 34.17
N GLY A 18 30.91 -3.70 33.71
CA GLY A 18 30.14 -4.04 32.50
C GLY A 18 28.64 -4.01 32.78
N ILE A 19 27.91 -3.08 32.15
CA ILE A 19 26.45 -3.06 32.15
C ILE A 19 25.98 -3.96 31.01
N ILE A 20 25.38 -5.10 31.35
CA ILE A 20 24.79 -6.01 30.37
C ILE A 20 23.42 -5.45 29.99
N LEU A 21 23.30 -4.95 28.76
CA LEU A 21 22.07 -4.46 28.18
C LEU A 21 21.31 -5.65 27.56
N THR A 22 20.32 -6.19 28.27
CA THR A 22 19.44 -7.24 27.74
C THR A 22 18.42 -6.63 26.78
N THR A 23 18.59 -6.86 25.49
CA THR A 23 17.60 -6.47 24.47
C THR A 23 16.45 -7.47 24.48
N LEU A 24 15.25 -7.01 24.87
CA LEU A 24 14.01 -7.74 24.64
C LEU A 24 13.77 -7.82 23.12
N ALA A 25 13.88 -9.02 22.56
CA ALA A 25 13.41 -9.31 21.20
C ALA A 25 11.87 -9.38 21.22
N GLY A 26 11.22 -8.24 21.03
CA GLY A 26 9.79 -8.19 20.75
C GLY A 26 9.53 -8.76 19.35
N SER A 27 8.77 -9.85 19.26
CA SER A 27 8.24 -10.34 17.99
C SER A 27 7.17 -9.36 17.53
N THR A 28 7.47 -8.52 16.56
CA THR A 28 6.48 -7.66 15.93
C THR A 28 5.62 -8.53 15.02
N ASN A 29 4.35 -8.71 15.39
CA ASN A 29 3.34 -9.16 14.43
C ASN A 29 3.32 -8.10 13.32
N ALA A 30 3.63 -8.50 12.10
CA ALA A 30 3.49 -7.65 10.93
C ALA A 30 2.01 -7.26 10.83
N GLU A 31 1.69 -6.04 11.26
CA GLU A 31 0.41 -5.41 11.00
C GLU A 31 0.24 -5.39 9.49
N ASN A 32 -0.79 -6.09 9.01
CA ASN A 32 -1.16 -6.15 7.60
C ASN A 32 -1.78 -4.79 7.21
N THR A 33 -1.01 -3.72 7.37
CA THR A 33 -1.32 -2.40 6.84
C THR A 33 -1.53 -2.62 5.35
N THR A 34 -2.74 -2.34 4.86
CA THR A 34 -3.04 -2.41 3.44
C THR A 34 -2.12 -1.41 2.75
N GLN A 35 -0.95 -1.87 2.29
CA GLN A 35 0.07 -0.99 1.73
C GLN A 35 -0.46 -0.50 0.38
N LEU A 36 -1.01 0.72 0.41
CA LEU A 36 -1.48 1.40 -0.78
C LEU A 36 -0.28 1.82 -1.62
N GLU A 37 -0.38 1.59 -2.93
CA GLU A 37 0.67 1.94 -3.88
C GLU A 37 0.55 3.43 -4.22
N PRO A 38 1.64 4.23 -4.19
CA PRO A 38 1.56 5.64 -4.54
C PRO A 38 1.27 5.85 -6.02
N LEU A 39 0.39 6.81 -6.31
CA LEU A 39 0.17 7.36 -7.64
C LEU A 39 1.05 8.60 -7.79
N TYR A 40 2.12 8.50 -8.57
CA TYR A 40 3.13 9.56 -8.69
C TYR A 40 2.63 10.75 -9.50
N SER A 41 1.75 10.50 -10.47
CA SER A 41 1.00 11.55 -11.14
C SER A 41 -0.32 11.04 -11.70
N ALA A 42 -1.26 11.96 -11.90
CA ALA A 42 -2.51 11.73 -12.61
C ALA A 42 -2.85 12.99 -13.42
N GLN A 43 -3.13 12.82 -14.70
CA GLN A 43 -3.51 13.88 -15.63
C GLN A 43 -4.75 13.43 -16.38
N PHE A 44 -5.71 14.34 -16.56
CA PHE A 44 -7.01 14.05 -17.13
C PHE A 44 -7.17 14.82 -18.43
N ASP A 45 -7.72 14.15 -19.43
CA ASP A 45 -8.33 14.78 -20.60
C ASP A 45 -9.74 14.19 -20.81
N ASP A 46 -10.41 14.56 -21.90
CA ASP A 46 -11.79 14.16 -22.17
C ASP A 46 -11.93 12.65 -22.50
N THR A 47 -10.82 11.95 -22.75
CA THR A 47 -10.79 10.56 -23.24
C THR A 47 -10.02 9.63 -22.30
N TYR A 48 -8.98 10.11 -21.64
CA TYR A 48 -8.04 9.32 -20.87
C TYR A 48 -7.73 9.92 -19.50
N ILE A 49 -7.42 9.02 -18.56
CA ILE A 49 -6.61 9.34 -17.39
C ILE A 49 -5.20 8.82 -17.66
N THR A 50 -4.22 9.72 -17.67
CA THR A 50 -2.82 9.35 -17.74
C THR A 50 -2.22 9.30 -16.33
N ILE A 51 -1.74 8.12 -15.92
CA ILE A 51 -1.20 7.87 -14.59
C ILE A 51 0.28 7.52 -14.62
N GLU A 52 0.98 7.78 -13.52
CA GLU A 52 2.35 7.30 -13.30
C GLU A 52 2.43 6.47 -12.02
N VAL A 53 2.92 5.24 -12.15
CA VAL A 53 2.98 4.22 -11.10
C VAL A 53 4.30 3.44 -11.16
N GLN A 54 4.64 2.76 -10.07
CA GLN A 54 5.81 1.87 -10.05
C GLN A 54 5.47 0.53 -10.73
N SER A 55 6.39 0.02 -11.55
CA SER A 55 6.28 -1.29 -12.18
C SER A 55 7.59 -2.09 -12.05
N ASN A 56 7.44 -3.39 -11.85
CA ASN A 56 8.49 -4.41 -11.89
C ASN A 56 8.55 -5.14 -13.23
N GLY A 57 7.96 -4.57 -14.29
CA GLY A 57 8.16 -4.99 -15.68
C GLY A 57 6.92 -5.49 -16.43
N CYS A 58 5.81 -5.76 -15.73
CA CYS A 58 4.62 -6.35 -16.37
C CYS A 58 3.32 -5.58 -16.15
N THR A 59 3.39 -4.41 -15.50
CA THR A 59 2.21 -3.55 -15.35
C THR A 59 1.71 -3.08 -16.71
N GLN A 60 0.40 -3.25 -16.95
CA GLN A 60 -0.32 -2.83 -18.16
C GLN A 60 -1.54 -1.97 -17.80
N PRO A 61 -2.09 -1.18 -18.73
CA PRO A 61 -3.32 -0.41 -18.49
C PRO A 61 -4.49 -1.25 -17.97
N GLU A 62 -4.65 -2.46 -18.50
CA GLU A 62 -5.76 -3.37 -18.19
C GLU A 62 -5.70 -3.94 -16.76
N ASP A 63 -4.56 -3.77 -16.08
CA ASP A 63 -4.41 -4.14 -14.67
C ASP A 63 -5.14 -3.18 -13.72
N PHE A 64 -5.71 -2.08 -14.24
CA PHE A 64 -6.34 -1.04 -13.45
C PHE A 64 -7.80 -0.81 -13.82
N THR A 65 -8.59 -0.48 -12.80
CA THR A 65 -9.97 -0.01 -12.95
C THR A 65 -10.10 1.40 -12.41
N ILE A 66 -10.80 2.25 -13.17
CA ILE A 66 -11.27 3.56 -12.72
C ILE A 66 -12.60 3.35 -11.98
N LEU A 67 -12.62 3.75 -10.72
CA LEU A 67 -13.79 3.76 -9.87
C LEU A 67 -14.37 5.17 -9.85
N ALA A 68 -15.68 5.29 -10.02
CA ALA A 68 -16.39 6.55 -9.92
C ALA A 68 -17.35 6.52 -8.74
N SER A 69 -17.35 7.55 -7.91
CA SER A 69 -18.28 7.71 -6.79
C SER A 69 -18.84 9.13 -6.75
N GLY A 70 -20.05 9.25 -6.18
CA GLY A 70 -20.82 10.49 -6.15
C GLY A 70 -22.14 10.30 -5.42
N LYS A 71 -22.95 11.35 -5.30
CA LYS A 71 -24.21 11.31 -4.51
C LYS A 71 -25.35 10.50 -5.16
N GLY A 72 -25.07 9.78 -6.25
CA GLY A 72 -26.05 9.01 -7.02
C GLY A 72 -26.76 9.89 -8.06
N GLY A 73 -26.97 9.35 -9.27
CA GLY A 73 -27.45 10.09 -10.44
C GLY A 73 -26.34 10.28 -11.49
N GLU A 74 -26.40 11.37 -12.25
CA GLU A 74 -25.43 11.75 -13.29
C GLU A 74 -24.17 12.44 -12.73
N ASP A 75 -24.13 12.70 -11.41
CA ASP A 75 -23.07 13.49 -10.77
C ASP A 75 -22.00 12.58 -10.14
N PHE A 76 -21.03 12.14 -10.95
CA PHE A 76 -19.80 11.54 -10.44
C PHE A 76 -18.84 12.66 -9.99
N SER A 77 -18.68 12.84 -8.68
CA SER A 77 -17.84 13.91 -8.14
C SER A 77 -16.41 13.48 -7.83
N THR A 78 -16.17 12.17 -7.70
CA THR A 78 -14.90 11.62 -7.22
C THR A 78 -14.48 10.42 -8.08
N LEU A 79 -13.22 10.45 -8.53
CA LEU A 79 -12.57 9.31 -9.17
C LEU A 79 -11.59 8.63 -8.22
N GLY A 80 -11.47 7.32 -8.37
CA GLY A 80 -10.46 6.48 -7.73
C GLY A 80 -9.83 5.55 -8.75
N ILE A 81 -8.59 5.11 -8.48
CA ILE A 81 -7.88 4.13 -9.30
C ILE A 81 -7.55 2.93 -8.43
N ARG A 82 -7.86 1.74 -8.92
CA ARG A 82 -7.55 0.47 -8.26
C ARG A 82 -6.72 -0.40 -9.20
N ARG A 83 -5.72 -1.10 -8.66
CA ARG A 83 -4.97 -2.14 -9.36
C ARG A 83 -5.64 -3.48 -9.07
N ASP A 84 -6.23 -4.07 -10.09
CA ASP A 84 -6.88 -5.37 -10.04
C ASP A 84 -5.87 -6.51 -10.18
N GLN A 85 -4.82 -6.33 -10.98
CA GLN A 85 -3.77 -7.35 -11.19
C GLN A 85 -2.41 -6.88 -10.64
N PRO A 86 -1.76 -7.66 -9.77
CA PRO A 86 -0.47 -7.30 -9.19
C PRO A 86 0.68 -7.44 -10.20
N ASP A 87 1.65 -6.51 -10.16
CA ASP A 87 2.90 -6.65 -10.92
C ASP A 87 3.84 -7.65 -10.25
N THR A 88 3.77 -8.90 -10.71
CA THR A 88 4.55 -10.03 -10.17
C THR A 88 5.89 -10.25 -10.86
N CYS A 89 6.25 -9.39 -11.81
CA CYS A 89 7.50 -9.51 -12.54
C CYS A 89 8.71 -9.08 -11.69
N ARG A 90 9.91 -9.48 -12.14
CA ARG A 90 11.16 -9.34 -11.37
C ARG A 90 12.18 -8.42 -12.05
N ALA A 91 11.72 -7.48 -12.87
CA ALA A 91 12.59 -6.44 -13.40
C ALA A 91 12.88 -5.40 -12.31
N ALA A 92 13.89 -4.57 -12.53
CA ALA A 92 14.16 -3.43 -11.65
C ALA A 92 12.96 -2.47 -11.66
N ALA A 93 12.53 -2.06 -10.46
CA ALA A 93 11.38 -1.19 -10.31
C ALA A 93 11.62 0.17 -10.96
N ARG A 94 10.66 0.63 -11.77
CA ARG A 94 10.72 1.91 -12.47
C ARG A 94 9.34 2.56 -12.55
N LEU A 95 9.31 3.88 -12.66
CA LEU A 95 8.07 4.59 -12.96
C LEU A 95 7.69 4.37 -14.43
N ILE A 96 6.43 4.01 -14.66
CA ILE A 96 5.87 3.92 -16.00
C ILE A 96 4.63 4.80 -16.10
N ARG A 97 4.39 5.31 -17.30
CA ARG A 97 3.22 6.13 -17.63
C ARG A 97 2.21 5.28 -18.39
N LEU A 98 0.97 5.24 -17.93
CA LEU A 98 -0.11 4.46 -18.50
C LEU A 98 -1.28 5.38 -18.86
N GLN A 99 -1.97 5.08 -19.96
CA GLN A 99 -3.21 5.75 -20.32
C GLN A 99 -4.37 4.78 -20.07
N LEU A 100 -5.31 5.18 -19.23
CA LEU A 100 -6.52 4.45 -18.92
C LEU A 100 -7.69 5.13 -19.61
N GLU A 101 -8.49 4.38 -20.37
CA GLU A 101 -9.69 4.92 -21.01
C GLU A 101 -10.72 5.33 -19.95
N LEU A 102 -11.24 6.55 -20.07
CA LEU A 102 -12.34 6.99 -19.22
C LEU A 102 -13.61 6.20 -19.56
N PRO A 103 -14.34 5.68 -18.55
CA PRO A 103 -15.67 5.14 -18.76
C PRO A 103 -16.55 6.14 -19.53
N PRO A 104 -17.37 5.70 -20.51
CA PRO A 104 -18.17 6.61 -21.34
C PRO A 104 -19.09 7.53 -20.53
N ALA A 105 -19.61 7.03 -19.40
CA ALA A 105 -20.43 7.82 -18.48
C ALA A 105 -19.67 9.01 -17.86
N LEU A 106 -18.35 8.91 -17.76
CA LEU A 106 -17.46 9.98 -17.31
C LEU A 106 -16.94 10.84 -18.47
N ALA A 107 -16.61 10.24 -19.61
CA ALA A 107 -16.21 11.01 -20.80
C ALA A 107 -17.30 11.99 -21.27
N ALA A 108 -18.57 11.70 -20.95
CA ALA A 108 -19.71 12.54 -21.30
C ALA A 108 -19.99 13.72 -20.35
N LEU A 109 -19.42 13.74 -19.13
CA LEU A 109 -19.66 14.87 -18.23
C LEU A 109 -18.82 16.07 -18.66
N LYS A 110 -19.46 17.25 -18.66
CA LYS A 110 -18.80 18.53 -18.95
C LYS A 110 -18.16 19.18 -17.72
N GLU A 111 -18.30 18.56 -16.55
CA GLU A 111 -17.79 19.10 -15.29
C GLU A 111 -16.40 18.53 -14.96
N ALA A 112 -15.62 19.33 -14.23
CA ALA A 112 -14.28 18.93 -13.80
C ALA A 112 -14.36 17.90 -12.66
N TYR A 113 -13.67 16.77 -12.82
CA TYR A 113 -13.53 15.75 -11.78
C TYR A 113 -12.47 16.11 -10.76
N ARG A 114 -12.65 15.63 -9.52
CA ARG A 114 -11.58 15.57 -8.51
C ARG A 114 -11.10 14.14 -8.34
N LEU A 115 -9.78 13.99 -8.30
CA LEU A 115 -9.14 12.77 -7.84
C LEU A 115 -8.91 12.91 -6.34
N ASP A 116 -9.68 12.18 -5.53
CA ASP A 116 -9.53 12.24 -4.08
C ASP A 116 -8.43 11.30 -3.55
N ASN A 117 -7.85 10.45 -4.42
CA ASN A 117 -6.89 9.42 -4.01
C ASN A 117 -5.54 9.55 -4.73
N LEU A 118 -4.48 9.83 -3.96
CA LEU A 118 -3.08 9.79 -4.40
C LEU A 118 -2.48 8.38 -4.33
N PHE A 119 -3.32 7.37 -4.09
CA PHE A 119 -2.90 5.99 -3.95
C PHE A 119 -3.78 5.05 -4.75
N VAL A 120 -3.16 3.99 -5.25
CA VAL A 120 -3.82 2.88 -5.89
C VAL A 120 -4.09 1.82 -4.83
N SER A 121 -5.37 1.53 -4.60
CA SER A 121 -5.74 0.39 -3.76
C SER A 121 -5.47 -0.91 -4.52
N LYS A 122 -5.03 -1.94 -3.81
CA LYS A 122 -4.91 -3.29 -4.37
C LYS A 122 -6.24 -4.00 -4.20
N SER A 123 -6.66 -4.76 -5.22
CA SER A 123 -7.79 -5.68 -5.06
C SER A 123 -7.52 -6.63 -3.88
N PRO A 124 -8.44 -6.75 -2.90
CA PRO A 124 -8.39 -7.84 -1.95
C PRO A 124 -8.81 -9.10 -2.70
N PHE A 125 -7.87 -9.84 -3.28
CA PHE A 125 -8.20 -11.19 -3.74
C PHE A 125 -8.44 -12.06 -2.50
N SER A 126 -9.70 -12.47 -2.35
CA SER A 126 -10.16 -13.52 -1.43
C SER A 126 -9.56 -14.87 -1.83
N ASP A 127 -8.54 -15.32 -1.10
CA ASP A 127 -8.17 -16.73 -1.02
C ASP A 127 -9.12 -17.50 -0.07
N THR A 128 -10.43 -17.47 -0.36
CA THR A 128 -11.38 -18.40 0.27
C THR A 128 -12.31 -19.01 -0.77
N ALA A 129 -11.71 -19.74 -1.71
CA ALA A 129 -12.39 -20.88 -2.30
C ALA A 129 -12.53 -21.98 -1.24
N ASN A 130 -13.70 -22.05 -0.58
CA ASN A 130 -14.48 -23.27 -0.29
C ASN A 130 -15.58 -22.96 0.74
N THR A 131 -16.75 -22.56 0.24
CA THR A 131 -18.00 -22.73 0.95
C THR A 131 -18.43 -24.19 0.80
N GLY A 132 -18.52 -24.91 1.92
CA GLY A 132 -18.96 -26.30 1.93
C GLY A 132 -19.23 -26.86 3.32
N ASP A 133 -19.68 -26.04 4.27
CA ASP A 133 -20.30 -26.54 5.50
C ASP A 133 -21.80 -26.30 5.43
N THR A 134 -22.50 -27.30 4.90
CA THR A 134 -23.95 -27.42 4.92
C THR A 134 -24.39 -27.61 6.37
N HIS A 135 -24.89 -26.56 7.01
CA HIS A 135 -25.52 -26.68 8.31
C HIS A 135 -26.99 -27.09 8.11
N ASP A 136 -27.22 -28.40 7.92
CA ASP A 136 -28.54 -29.00 8.06
C ASP A 136 -28.93 -29.00 9.55
N ARG A 137 -29.92 -28.17 9.90
CA ARG A 137 -30.60 -28.19 11.19
C ARG A 137 -31.97 -28.85 11.00
N PRO A 138 -32.22 -30.07 11.49
CA PRO A 138 -33.58 -30.60 11.50
C PRO A 138 -34.43 -29.88 12.57
N ASN A 139 -35.57 -29.38 12.11
CA ASN A 139 -36.69 -28.89 12.91
C ASN A 139 -37.36 -30.11 13.56
N GLN A 140 -37.29 -30.23 14.88
CA GLN A 140 -38.03 -31.26 15.62
C GLN A 140 -39.23 -30.62 16.31
N THR A 141 -40.39 -30.97 15.79
CA THR A 141 -41.73 -30.60 16.24
C THR A 141 -42.24 -31.64 17.24
N ASP A 142 -43.04 -31.15 18.19
CA ASP A 142 -43.97 -31.83 19.11
C ASP A 142 -43.44 -32.79 20.19
N GLN A 143 -43.57 -32.31 21.44
CA GLN A 143 -43.69 -33.14 22.64
C GLN A 143 -45.14 -33.51 22.89
N HIS A 144 -45.31 -34.75 23.33
CA HIS A 144 -46.54 -35.43 23.68
C HIS A 144 -47.16 -34.95 25.00
#